data_AF-A0A2J8PA74-F1
#
_entry.id   AF-A0A2J8PA74-F1
#
_cell.length_a   1.000
_cell.length_b   1.000
_cell.length_c   1.000
_cell.angle_alpha   90.00
_cell.angle_beta   90.00
_cell.angle_gamma   90.00
#
_symmetry.space_group_name_H-M   'P 1'
#
loop_
_entity.id
_entity.type
_entity.pdbx_description
1 polymer ?
#
loop_
_entity_poly.entity_id
_entity_poly.type
_entity_poly.pdbx_seq_one_letter_code
_entity_poly.pdbx_strand_id
1 'polypeptide(L)'
;MARERGQLVFLEGLKSAVDVVFQAQKEPHPLQFLREANAGNLKPLFEFVREALKPIDSGEARWTYPVLLVDDLSVLLSLGMGAVAVLDFIHYCRATVCWELKVLMELPSLRPP
;
A
#
# COMPACT_ATOMS: atom_id res chain seq x y z
N MET A 1 -1.29 9.95 17.67
CA MET A 1 -2.77 10.00 17.55
C MET A 1 -3.32 9.17 16.38
N ALA A 2 -3.12 9.50 15.09
CA ALA A 2 -3.73 8.73 13.98
C ALA A 2 -3.10 7.33 13.75
N ARG A 3 -1.77 7.23 13.75
CA ARG A 3 -1.05 5.94 13.64
C ARG A 3 -1.41 5.01 14.81
N GLU A 4 -1.40 5.56 16.02
CA GLU A 4 -1.70 4.82 17.27
C GLU A 4 -3.16 4.34 17.34
N ARG A 5 -4.07 5.01 16.62
CA ARG A 5 -5.49 4.63 16.52
C ARG A 5 -5.78 3.68 15.36
N GLY A 6 -4.75 3.19 14.65
CA GLY A 6 -4.92 2.29 13.50
C GLY A 6 -5.57 2.94 12.26
N GLN A 7 -5.67 4.26 12.25
CA GLN A 7 -6.29 5.04 11.16
C GLN A 7 -5.26 5.49 10.11
N LEU A 8 -3.98 5.17 10.32
CA LEU A 8 -2.89 5.48 9.39
C LEU A 8 -1.91 4.31 9.35
N VAL A 9 -1.82 3.68 8.18
CA VAL A 9 -0.76 2.74 7.83
C VAL A 9 0.36 3.54 7.18
N PHE A 10 1.58 3.40 7.69
CA PHE A 10 2.75 4.14 7.20
C PHE A 10 3.86 3.18 6.80
N LEU A 11 4.35 3.32 5.58
CA LEU A 11 5.49 2.57 5.04
C LEU A 11 6.63 3.54 4.74
N GLU A 12 7.73 3.41 5.47
CA GLU A 12 8.93 4.22 5.25
C GLU A 12 9.90 3.48 4.31
N GLY A 13 9.87 3.83 3.03
CA GLY A 13 10.62 3.10 1.99
C GLY A 13 12.11 2.94 2.28
N LEU A 14 12.81 4.02 2.64
CA LEU A 14 14.25 4.01 2.85
C LEU A 14 14.65 3.17 4.08
N LYS A 15 14.01 3.40 5.23
CA LYS A 15 14.29 2.65 6.45
C LYS A 15 13.98 1.16 6.28
N SER A 16 12.82 0.84 5.72
CA SER A 16 12.43 -0.55 5.49
C SER A 16 13.30 -1.25 4.43
N ALA A 17 13.85 -0.51 3.45
CA ALA A 17 14.77 -1.07 2.46
C ALA A 17 16.08 -1.55 3.11
N VAL A 18 16.61 -0.81 4.09
CA VAL A 18 17.82 -1.22 4.84
C VAL A 18 17.57 -2.57 5.53
N ASP A 19 16.44 -2.72 6.22
CA ASP A 19 16.10 -3.99 6.88
C ASP A 19 15.98 -5.13 5.88
N VAL A 20 15.33 -4.90 4.73
CA VAL A 20 15.15 -5.94 3.69
C VAL A 20 16.46 -6.37 3.06
N VAL A 21 17.33 -5.43 2.69
CA VAL A 21 18.58 -5.71 1.99
C VAL A 21 19.58 -6.41 2.90
N PHE A 22 19.64 -6.01 4.18
CA PHE A 22 20.70 -6.46 5.09
C PHE A 22 20.25 -7.54 6.09
N GLN A 23 18.95 -7.82 6.26
CA GLN A 23 18.46 -8.82 7.21
C GLN A 23 17.77 -10.01 6.52
N ALA A 24 17.86 -11.19 7.14
CA ALA A 24 17.15 -12.39 6.69
C ALA A 24 15.67 -12.29 7.11
N GLN A 25 14.80 -11.93 6.17
CA GLN A 25 13.36 -11.79 6.44
C GLN A 25 12.67 -13.16 6.45
N LYS A 26 11.75 -13.34 7.40
CA LYS A 26 10.98 -14.59 7.61
C LYS A 26 9.59 -14.57 6.94
N GLU A 27 9.11 -13.38 6.58
CA GLU A 27 7.80 -13.13 5.95
C GLU A 27 7.94 -12.25 4.69
N PRO A 28 6.99 -12.33 3.74
CA PRO A 28 7.04 -11.52 2.52
C PRO A 28 6.90 -10.03 2.85
N HIS A 29 7.96 -9.26 2.54
CA HIS A 29 8.02 -7.83 2.83
C HIS A 29 7.56 -7.01 1.61
N PRO A 30 6.87 -5.86 1.78
CA PRO A 30 6.40 -5.02 0.67
C PRO A 30 7.51 -4.61 -0.33
N LEU A 31 8.73 -4.46 0.18
CA LEU A 31 9.94 -4.11 -0.58
C LEU A 31 10.80 -5.33 -0.98
N GLN A 32 10.26 -6.54 -0.94
CA GLN A 32 11.01 -7.76 -1.28
C GLN A 32 11.59 -7.73 -2.70
N PHE A 33 10.97 -6.98 -3.61
CA PHE A 33 11.47 -6.74 -4.97
C PHE A 33 12.89 -6.15 -5.01
N LEU A 34 13.38 -5.52 -3.93
CA LEU A 34 14.75 -4.99 -3.84
C LEU A 34 15.83 -6.09 -3.75
N ARG A 35 15.47 -7.30 -3.30
CA ARG A 35 16.42 -8.43 -3.19
C ARG A 35 16.41 -9.34 -4.41
N GLU A 36 15.29 -9.36 -5.11
CA GLU A 36 15.06 -10.24 -6.24
C GLU A 36 15.68 -9.60 -7.48
N ALA A 37 16.84 -10.12 -7.91
CA ALA A 37 17.43 -9.73 -9.18
C ALA A 37 16.40 -9.95 -10.30
N ASN A 38 16.07 -8.88 -11.03
CA ASN A 38 15.00 -8.85 -12.04
C ASN A 38 13.56 -9.01 -11.50
N ALA A 39 13.26 -8.53 -10.29
CA ALA A 39 11.88 -8.34 -9.85
C ALA A 39 11.17 -7.33 -10.74
N GLY A 40 10.69 -7.77 -11.90
CA GLY A 40 10.05 -6.92 -12.89
C GLY A 40 8.66 -6.44 -12.47
N ASN A 41 8.24 -6.66 -11.22
CA ASN A 41 6.92 -6.25 -10.76
C ASN A 41 6.94 -5.70 -9.33
N LEU A 42 6.08 -4.70 -9.11
CA LEU A 42 5.82 -4.08 -7.81
C LEU A 42 4.65 -4.77 -7.09
N LYS A 43 4.39 -6.05 -7.40
CA LYS A 43 3.25 -6.77 -6.83
C LYS A 43 3.31 -6.84 -5.31
N PRO A 44 4.45 -7.15 -4.64
CA PRO A 44 4.51 -7.18 -3.18
C PRO A 44 4.12 -5.84 -2.53
N LEU A 45 4.51 -4.72 -3.17
CA LEU A 45 4.16 -3.38 -2.70
C LEU A 45 2.67 -3.08 -2.91
N PHE A 46 2.11 -3.48 -4.04
CA PHE A 46 0.68 -3.34 -4.31
C PHE A 46 -0.16 -4.19 -3.34
N GLU A 47 0.23 -5.43 -3.09
CA GLU A 47 -0.45 -6.33 -2.15
C GLU A 47 -0.49 -5.71 -0.74
N PHE A 48 0.59 -5.10 -0.30
CA PHE A 48 0.61 -4.32 0.94
C PHE A 48 -0.43 -3.18 0.95
N VAL A 49 -0.50 -2.39 -0.13
CA VAL A 49 -1.51 -1.33 -0.26
C VAL A 49 -2.93 -1.92 -0.22
N ARG A 50 -3.18 -3.01 -0.92
CA ARG A 50 -4.49 -3.67 -0.94
C ARG A 50 -4.91 -4.16 0.44
N GLU A 51 -4.00 -4.80 1.17
CA GLU A 51 -4.28 -5.26 2.53
C GLU A 51 -4.49 -4.09 3.51
N ALA A 52 -3.71 -3.01 3.37
CA ALA A 52 -3.86 -1.81 4.20
C ALA A 52 -5.18 -1.06 3.97
N LEU A 53 -5.80 -1.22 2.79
CA LEU A 53 -7.07 -0.60 2.43
C LEU A 53 -8.30 -1.41 2.88
N LYS A 54 -8.13 -2.65 3.34
CA LYS A 54 -9.26 -3.47 3.81
C LYS A 54 -9.90 -2.82 5.04
N PRO A 55 -11.25 -2.74 5.10
CA PRO A 55 -11.93 -2.23 6.28
C PRO A 55 -11.55 -3.04 7.52
N ILE A 56 -11.13 -2.35 8.57
CA ILE A 56 -10.97 -2.98 9.88
C ILE A 56 -12.35 -3.00 10.54
N ASP A 57 -12.84 -4.18 10.92
CA ASP A 57 -14.13 -4.37 11.62
C ASP A 57 -14.12 -3.88 13.09
N SER A 58 -13.24 -2.94 13.44
CA SER A 58 -13.24 -2.30 14.75
C SER A 58 -14.23 -1.13 14.72
N GLY A 59 -15.34 -1.27 15.45
CA GLY A 59 -16.48 -0.35 15.44
C GLY A 59 -16.20 1.13 15.75
N GLU A 60 -14.97 1.52 16.14
CA GLU A 60 -14.59 2.90 16.43
C GLU A 60 -13.72 3.57 15.35
N ALA A 61 -13.19 2.82 14.38
CA ALA A 61 -12.22 3.34 13.41
C ALA A 61 -12.43 2.81 11.98
N ARG A 62 -13.70 2.58 11.58
CA ARG A 62 -14.00 2.24 10.20
C ARG A 62 -13.69 3.42 9.27
N TRP A 63 -12.84 3.17 8.28
CA TRP A 63 -12.37 4.19 7.34
C TRP A 63 -13.55 4.62 6.46
N THR A 64 -13.93 5.90 6.54
CA THR A 64 -15.04 6.45 5.74
C THR A 64 -14.62 6.87 4.33
N TYR A 65 -13.33 7.12 4.13
CA TYR A 65 -12.77 7.49 2.83
C TYR A 65 -11.27 7.17 2.83
N PRO A 66 -10.83 5.99 2.35
CA PRO A 66 -9.41 5.68 2.25
C PRO A 66 -8.69 6.67 1.33
N VAL A 67 -7.55 7.17 1.80
CA VAL A 67 -6.63 8.01 1.04
C VAL A 67 -5.27 7.33 1.03
N LEU A 68 -4.70 7.15 -0.17
CA LEU A 68 -3.33 6.69 -0.35
C LEU A 68 -2.45 7.89 -0.70
N LEU A 69 -1.48 8.18 0.16
CA LEU A 69 -0.45 9.18 -0.10
C LEU A 69 0.83 8.46 -0.50
N VAL A 70 1.43 8.92 -1.59
CA VAL A 70 2.68 8.39 -2.14
C VAL A 70 3.56 9.58 -2.46
N ASP A 71 4.74 9.66 -1.82
CA ASP A 71 5.66 10.80 -1.97
C ASP A 71 6.32 10.82 -3.35
N ASP A 72 7.40 10.05 -3.52
CA ASP A 72 8.20 10.05 -4.74
C ASP A 72 8.37 8.64 -5.28
N LEU A 73 7.74 8.38 -6.42
CA LEU A 73 7.85 7.11 -7.15
C LEU A 73 9.01 7.09 -8.14
N SER A 74 9.66 8.23 -8.42
CA SER A 74 10.83 8.29 -9.31
C SER A 74 12.00 7.48 -8.75
N VAL A 75 12.09 7.37 -7.42
CA VAL A 75 13.06 6.51 -6.74
C VAL A 75 12.99 5.05 -7.20
N LEU A 76 11.79 4.53 -7.53
CA LEU A 76 11.65 3.16 -8.02
C LEU A 76 12.32 2.99 -9.38
N LEU A 77 12.25 4.01 -10.26
CA LEU A 77 12.95 4.00 -11.54
C LEU A 77 14.48 4.00 -11.32
N SER A 78 14.96 4.81 -10.38
CA SER A 78 16.39 4.85 -10.02
C SER A 78 16.89 3.54 -9.43
N LEU A 79 16.01 2.75 -8.81
CA LEU A 79 16.29 1.40 -8.30
C LEU A 79 16.21 0.31 -9.38
N GLY A 80 15.98 0.68 -10.65
CA GLY A 80 15.98 -0.23 -11.79
C GLY A 80 14.60 -0.80 -12.16
N MET A 81 13.51 -0.29 -11.56
CA MET A 81 12.17 -0.71 -11.95
C MET A 81 11.80 -0.15 -13.33
N GLY A 82 11.18 -0.99 -14.16
CA GLY A 82 10.68 -0.57 -15.46
C GLY A 82 9.54 0.44 -15.33
N ALA A 83 9.49 1.44 -16.22
CA ALA A 83 8.45 2.47 -16.21
C ALA A 83 7.02 1.89 -16.29
N VAL A 84 6.84 0.81 -17.07
CA VAL A 84 5.56 0.10 -17.16
C VAL A 84 5.15 -0.51 -15.81
N ALA A 85 6.09 -1.13 -15.08
CA ALA A 85 5.79 -1.69 -13.76
C ALA A 85 5.39 -0.62 -12.74
N VAL A 86 6.00 0.57 -12.81
CA VAL A 86 5.64 1.73 -11.97
C VAL A 86 4.24 2.27 -12.35
N LEU A 87 3.94 2.37 -13.65
CA LEU A 87 2.62 2.79 -14.11
C LEU A 87 1.52 1.80 -13.73
N ASP A 88 1.79 0.50 -13.86
CA ASP A 88 0.88 -0.56 -13.43
C ASP A 88 0.60 -0.45 -11.94
N PHE A 89 1.63 -0.27 -11.11
CA PHE A 89 1.47 -0.07 -9.67
C PHE A 89 0.54 1.12 -9.35
N ILE A 90 0.78 2.29 -9.96
CA ILE A 90 -0.08 3.46 -9.78
C ILE A 90 -1.52 3.16 -10.21
N HIS A 91 -1.68 2.50 -11.36
CA HIS A 91 -2.98 2.17 -11.92
C HIS A 91 -3.77 1.25 -10.98
N TYR A 92 -3.15 0.16 -10.51
CA TYR A 92 -3.77 -0.78 -9.59
C TYR A 92 -4.09 -0.13 -8.25
N CYS A 93 -3.19 0.68 -7.68
CA CYS A 93 -3.49 1.42 -6.44
C CYS A 93 -4.71 2.32 -6.59
N ARG A 94 -4.80 3.10 -7.68
CA ARG A 94 -5.96 3.97 -7.95
C ARG A 94 -7.23 3.16 -8.11
N ALA A 95 -7.18 2.07 -8.87
CA ALA A 95 -8.32 1.19 -9.07
C ALA A 95 -8.83 0.61 -7.73
N THR A 96 -7.93 0.14 -6.87
CA THR A 96 -8.29 -0.41 -5.55
C THR A 96 -8.87 0.65 -4.62
N VAL A 97 -8.27 1.83 -4.52
CA VAL A 97 -8.82 2.92 -3.69
C VAL A 97 -10.22 3.31 -4.18
N CYS A 98 -10.41 3.51 -5.49
CA CYS A 98 -11.71 3.84 -6.06
C CYS A 98 -12.74 2.73 -5.87
N TRP A 99 -12.32 1.46 -5.96
CA TRP A 99 -13.19 0.32 -5.74
C TRP A 99 -13.70 0.28 -4.29
N GLU A 100 -12.81 0.37 -3.31
CA GLU A 100 -13.19 0.42 -1.89
C GLU A 100 -14.10 1.61 -1.59
N LEU A 101 -13.83 2.77 -2.18
CA LEU A 101 -14.70 3.94 -2.09
C LEU A 101 -16.10 3.68 -2.66
N LYS A 102 -16.20 3.05 -3.83
CA LYS A 102 -17.48 2.71 -4.44
C LYS A 102 -18.26 1.71 -3.58
N VAL A 103 -17.60 0.65 -3.11
CA VAL A 103 -18.20 -0.35 -2.21
C VAL A 103 -18.72 0.31 -0.93
N LEU A 104 -17.96 1.23 -0.36
CA LEU A 104 -18.35 1.96 0.83
C LEU A 104 -19.54 2.93 0.58
N MET A 105 -19.60 3.54 -0.60
CA MET A 105 -20.72 4.40 -1.01
C MET A 105 -22.00 3.63 -1.36
N GLU A 106 -21.89 2.39 -1.86
CA GLU A 106 -23.03 1.56 -2.27
C GLU A 106 -23.61 0.69 -1.14
N LEU A 107 -23.01 0.65 0.06
CA LEU A 107 -23.63 0.08 1.27
C LEU A 107 -24.42 1.17 2.06
N PRO A 108 -25.76 1.24 1.95
CA PRO A 108 -26.54 2.31 2.58
C PRO A 108 -26.68 2.15 4.11
N SER A 109 -26.36 0.98 4.65
CA SER A 109 -26.54 0.60 6.06
C SER A 109 -25.48 1.15 7.01
N LEU A 110 -24.53 1.95 6.52
CA LEU A 110 -23.37 2.42 7.30
C LEU A 110 -23.13 3.92 7.26
N ARG A 111 -24.14 4.69 6.86
CA ARG A 111 -24.14 6.14 7.12
C ARG A 111 -24.34 6.36 8.63
N PRO A 112 -23.40 7.03 9.33
CA PRO A 112 -23.71 7.54 10.67
C PRO A 112 -24.76 8.67 10.55
N PRO A 113 -25.53 8.95 11.61
CA PRO A 113 -26.49 10.04 11.65
C PRO A 113 -25.85 11.42 11.44
#